data_AF-A0A2E0HPL9-F1
#
_entry.id   AF-A0A2E0HPL9-F1
#
_cell.length_a   1.000
_cell.length_b   1.000
_cell.length_c   1.000
_cell.angle_alpha   90.00
_cell.angle_beta   90.00
_cell.angle_gamma   90.00
#
_symmetry.space_group_name_H-M   'P 1'
#
loop_
_entity.id
_entity.type
_entity.pdbx_description
1 polymer ?
#
loop_
_entity_poly.entity_id
_entity_poly.type
_entity_poly.pdbx_seq_one_letter_code
_entity_poly.pdbx_strand_id
1 'polypeptide(L)' 'MSIDKEWKIIEQHHYQRIFKFPNFVTALEFVNRASEICEEIDHHAEFILSWGQVVVKTW' A
#
# COMPACT_ATOMS: atom_id res chain seq x y z
N MET A 1 -19.27 -5.47 -4.37
CA MET A 1 -17.86 -5.51 -3.95
C MET A 1 -17.52 -4.11 -3.48
N SER A 2 -17.42 -3.88 -2.16
CA SER A 2 -17.12 -2.55 -1.62
C SER A 2 -15.61 -2.42 -1.43
N ILE A 3 -15.03 -1.32 -1.93
CA ILE A 3 -13.68 -0.93 -1.54
C ILE A 3 -13.67 -0.67 -0.02
N ASP A 4 -12.61 -1.15 0.65
CA ASP A 4 -12.37 -0.86 2.05
C ASP A 4 -12.36 0.67 2.27
N LYS A 5 -13.08 1.14 3.30
CA LYS A 5 -13.31 2.57 3.59
C LYS A 5 -12.02 3.35 3.90
N GLU A 6 -10.93 2.65 4.16
CA GLU A 6 -9.63 3.29 4.41
C GLU A 6 -8.91 3.73 3.13
N TRP A 7 -9.31 3.22 1.96
CA TRP A 7 -8.81 3.74 0.68
C TRP A 7 -9.50 5.05 0.35
N LYS A 8 -8.68 6.05 0.01
CA LYS A 8 -9.13 7.38 -0.41
C LYS A 8 -8.77 7.61 -1.87
N ILE A 9 -9.67 8.25 -2.61
CA ILE A 9 -9.37 8.77 -3.94
C ILE A 9 -8.73 10.15 -3.75
N ILE A 10 -7.52 10.33 -4.26
CA ILE A 10 -6.77 11.59 -4.20
C ILE A 10 -6.90 12.27 -5.55
N GLU A 11 -7.44 13.49 -5.56
CA GLU A 11 -7.58 14.35 -6.75
C GLU A 11 -8.27 13.69 -7.95
N GLN A 12 -9.13 12.69 -7.72
CA GLN A 12 -9.75 11.86 -8.77
C GLN A 12 -8.75 11.13 -9.68
N HIS A 13 -7.50 10.99 -9.24
CA HIS A 13 -6.42 10.44 -10.06
C HIS A 13 -5.93 9.08 -9.56
N HIS A 14 -5.73 8.91 -8.25
CA HIS A 14 -5.20 7.66 -7.70
C HIS A 14 -5.85 7.28 -6.37
N TYR A 15 -5.78 6.00 -6.02
CA TYR A 15 -6.18 5.50 -4.71
C TYR A 15 -4.98 5.54 -3.76
N GLN A 16 -5.21 5.92 -2.50
CA GLN A 16 -4.20 5.92 -1.45
C GLN A 16 -4.74 5.30 -0.15
N ARG A 17 -3.93 4.49 0.52
CA ARG A 17 -4.18 4.01 1.88
C ARG A 17 -2.92 4.06 2.75
N ILE A 18 -3.10 4.24 4.04
CA ILE A 18 -2.04 4.22 5.05
C ILE A 18 -2.23 2.99 5.94
N PHE A 19 -1.21 2.13 6.00
CA PHE A 19 -1.15 0.97 6.88
C PHE A 19 -0.20 1.24 8.04
N LYS A 20 -0.56 0.81 9.26
CA LYS A 20 0.25 1.00 10.47
C LYS A 20 0.71 -0.34 11.03
N PHE A 21 1.93 -0.37 11.54
CA PHE A 21 2.64 -1.55 12.03
C PHE A 21 3.41 -1.24 13.32
N PRO A 22 3.67 -2.24 14.18
CA PRO A 22 4.35 -2.01 15.46
C PRO A 22 5.83 -1.61 15.32
N ASN A 23 6.48 -1.93 14.21
CA ASN A 23 7.89 -1.61 13.98
C ASN A 23 8.23 -1.57 12.47
N PHE A 24 9.47 -1.19 12.13
CA PHE A 24 9.93 -1.12 10.75
C PHE A 24 9.94 -2.48 10.04
N VAL A 25 10.36 -3.55 10.71
CA VAL A 25 10.49 -4.89 10.11
C VAL A 25 9.12 -5.41 9.64
N THR A 26 8.10 -5.30 10.49
CA THR A 26 6.71 -5.67 10.14
C THR A 26 6.12 -4.82 9.01
N ALA A 27 6.49 -3.53 8.92
CA ALA A 27 6.09 -2.68 7.80
C ALA A 27 6.80 -3.10 6.49
N LEU A 28 8.08 -3.48 6.55
CA LEU A 28 8.83 -3.98 5.40
C LEU A 28 8.29 -5.33 4.91
N GLU A 29 7.95 -6.25 5.81
CA GLU A 29 7.32 -7.54 5.48
C GLU A 29 6.02 -7.35 4.70
N PHE A 30 5.21 -6.35 5.06
CA PHE A 30 4.02 -6.00 4.30
C PHE A 30 4.36 -5.53 2.87
N VAL A 31 5.36 -4.66 2.71
CA VAL A 31 5.78 -4.18 1.38
C VAL A 31 6.23 -5.35 0.50
N ASN A 32 7.08 -6.24 1.02
CA ASN A 32 7.59 -7.38 0.25
C ASN A 32 6.45 -8.29 -0.25
N ARG A 33 5.48 -8.60 0.61
CA ARG A 33 4.33 -9.41 0.23
C ARG A 33 3.43 -8.72 -0.79
N ALA A 34 3.24 -7.42 -0.64
CA ALA A 34 2.45 -6.64 -1.60
C ALA A 34 3.16 -6.52 -2.96
N SER A 35 4.49 -6.38 -2.98
CA SER A 35 5.25 -6.29 -4.23
C SER A 35 5.23 -7.61 -5.01
N GLU A 36 5.26 -8.77 -4.34
CA GLU A 36 5.11 -10.06 -5.02
C GLU A 36 3.78 -10.15 -5.79
N ILE A 37 2.69 -9.65 -5.19
CA ILE A 37 1.38 -9.58 -5.85
C ILE A 37 1.43 -8.63 -7.04
N CYS A 38 2.05 -7.44 -6.88
CA CYS A 38 2.19 -6.47 -7.97
C CYS A 38 2.88 -7.07 -9.20
N GLU A 39 3.96 -7.84 -9.00
CA GLU A 39 4.69 -8.51 -10.08
C GLU A 39 3.86 -9.64 -10.71
N GLU A 40 3.15 -10.44 -9.92
CA GLU A 40 2.32 -11.55 -10.43
C GLU A 40 1.22 -11.05 -11.38
N ILE A 41 0.65 -9.87 -11.10
CA ILE A 41 -0.47 -9.31 -11.86
C ILE A 41 -0.05 -8.25 -12.90
N ASP A 42 1.25 -7.97 -13.03
CA ASP A 42 1.81 -6.88 -13.86
C ASP A 42 1.13 -5.51 -13.60
N HIS A 43 0.90 -5.20 -12.32
CA HIS A 43 0.31 -3.93 -11.89
C HIS A 43 0.98 -3.40 -10.63
N HIS A 44 1.65 -2.26 -10.77
CA HIS A 44 2.58 -1.76 -9.77
C HIS A 44 1.98 -0.63 -8.93
N ALA A 45 2.17 -0.71 -7.62
CA ALA A 45 1.83 0.34 -6.67
C ALA A 45 3.08 1.09 -6.20
N GLU A 46 2.91 2.35 -5.78
CA GLU A 46 3.95 3.11 -5.08
C GLU A 46 3.87 2.85 -3.57
N PHE A 47 5.01 2.50 -2.97
CA PHE A 47 5.14 2.26 -1.53
C PHE A 47 6.07 3.29 -0.89
N ILE A 48 5.57 4.00 0.13
CA ILE A 48 6.40 4.84 1.01
C ILE A 48 6.49 4.14 2.36
N LEU A 49 7.63 3.49 2.62
CA LEU A 49 7.93 2.78 3.86
C LEU A 49 8.59 3.70 4.88
N SER A 50 8.09 3.67 6.12
CA SER A 50 8.61 4.43 7.27
C SER A 50 8.47 3.61 8.56
N TRP A 51 9.02 4.08 9.68
CA TRP A 51 8.96 3.35 10.96
C TRP A 51 7.51 3.09 11.40
N GLY A 52 7.07 1.84 11.28
CA GLY A 52 5.73 1.42 11.67
C GLY A 52 4.61 1.89 10.73
N GLN A 53 4.91 2.28 9.49
CA GLN A 53 3.87 2.75 8.56
C GLN A 53 4.27 2.55 7.09
N VAL A 54 3.28 2.19 6.26
CA VAL A 54 3.39 2.14 4.80
C VAL A 54 2.27 2.95 4.17
N VAL A 55 2.60 3.91 3.31
CA VAL A 55 1.62 4.54 2.42
C VAL A 55 1.66 3.81 1.08
N VAL A 56 0.51 3.36 0.61
CA VAL A 56 0.35 2.68 -0.68
C VAL A 56 -0.47 3.58 -1.60
N LYS A 57 0.00 3.77 -2.83
CA LYS A 57 -0.75 4.44 -3.91
C LYS A 57 -0.85 3.53 -5.12
N THR A 58 -2.01 3.51 -5.77
CA THR A 58 -2.25 2.75 -7.01
C THR A 58 -3.20 3.50 -7.94
N TRP A 59 -3.09 3.19 -9.22
CA TRP A 59 -3.88 3.77 -10.33
C TRP A 59 -4.84 2.74 -10.92
#